data_AF-A0A843GYC8-F1
#
_entry.id   AF-A0A843GYC8-F1
#
_cell.length_a   1.000
_cell.length_b   1.000
_cell.length_c   1.000
_cell.angle_alpha   90.00
_cell.angle_beta   90.00
_cell.angle_gamma   90.00
#
_symmetry.space_group_name_H-M   'P 1'
#
loop_
_entity.id
_entity.type
_entity.pdbx_description
1 polymer ?
#
loop_
_entity_poly.entity_id
_entity_poly.type
_entity_poly.pdbx_seq_one_letter_code
_entity_poly.pdbx_strand_id
1 'polypeptide(L)' 'MDTLGFINEQGKCPKCDDTNLDYGAIRFEDGNMCYFPWTCRKCGMEGEEWYKLEFQGHNIYTEEGELIEL' A
#
# COMPACT_ATOMS: atom_id res chain seq x y z
N MET A 1 -6.28 24.53 10.77
CA MET A 1 -4.85 24.78 11.05
C MET A 1 -4.08 23.96 10.03
N ASP A 2 -3.54 24.66 9.04
CA ASP A 2 -3.04 24.12 7.77
C ASP A 2 -1.86 23.18 7.95
N THR A 3 -2.01 21.95 7.48
CA THR A 3 -0.94 20.95 7.39
C THR A 3 0.00 21.30 6.23
N LEU A 4 0.89 22.28 6.42
CA LEU A 4 2.20 22.46 5.74
C LEU A 4 2.32 22.14 4.22
N GLY A 5 1.25 22.22 3.42
CA GLY A 5 1.30 21.94 1.98
C GLY A 5 1.57 20.47 1.62
N PHE A 6 1.35 19.52 2.53
CA PHE A 6 1.52 18.10 2.23
C PHE A 6 0.23 17.51 1.63
N ILE A 7 0.39 16.68 0.59
CA ILE A 7 -0.72 15.94 -0.03
C ILE A 7 -0.86 14.56 0.60
N ASN A 8 -2.08 14.04 0.64
CA ASN A 8 -2.37 12.70 1.14
C ASN A 8 -3.13 11.92 0.06
N GLU A 9 -2.38 11.33 -0.87
CA GLU A 9 -2.89 10.59 -2.03
C GLU A 9 -1.99 9.36 -2.24
N GLN A 10 -2.60 8.19 -2.43
CA GLN A 10 -1.85 6.94 -2.66
C GLN A 10 -0.96 7.05 -3.89
N GLY A 11 0.21 6.42 -3.86
CA GLY A 11 1.08 6.43 -5.03
C GLY A 11 1.86 7.72 -5.23
N LYS A 12 1.81 8.69 -4.30
CA LYS A 12 2.45 10.00 -4.44
C LYS A 12 3.22 10.42 -3.20
N CYS A 13 4.38 11.04 -3.42
CA CYS A 13 5.15 11.66 -2.35
C CYS A 13 4.36 12.84 -1.74
N PRO A 14 4.06 12.82 -0.41
CA PRO A 14 3.34 13.90 0.25
C PRO A 14 3.96 15.28 0.11
N LYS A 15 5.29 15.36 -0.09
CA LYS A 15 6.04 16.61 -0.14
C LYS A 15 6.16 17.23 -1.53
N CYS A 16 6.35 16.41 -2.57
CA CYS A 16 6.71 16.92 -3.90
C CYS A 16 5.79 16.45 -5.03
N ASP A 17 4.67 15.80 -4.69
CA ASP A 17 3.61 15.35 -5.62
C ASP A 17 4.12 14.44 -6.74
N ASP A 18 5.26 13.79 -6.50
CA ASP A 18 5.88 12.90 -7.48
C ASP A 18 5.43 11.46 -7.25
N THR A 19 5.19 10.72 -8.33
CA THR A 19 4.73 9.33 -8.29
C THR A 19 5.87 8.30 -8.24
N ASN A 20 7.12 8.75 -8.34
CA ASN A 20 8.29 7.86 -8.32
C ASN A 20 8.72 7.49 -6.88
N LEU A 21 7.86 6.70 -6.23
CA LEU A 21 8.09 6.11 -4.92
C LEU A 21 8.72 4.71 -5.08
N ASP A 22 9.80 4.47 -4.33
CA ASP A 22 10.40 3.15 -4.16
C ASP A 22 9.76 2.44 -2.97
N TYR A 23 8.90 1.46 -3.24
CA TYR A 23 8.18 0.73 -2.21
C TYR A 23 8.96 -0.49 -1.71
N GLY A 24 9.00 -0.64 -0.40
CA GLY A 24 9.45 -1.86 0.25
C GLY A 24 8.37 -2.93 0.32
N ALA A 25 8.70 -4.07 0.94
CA ALA A 25 7.73 -5.14 1.17
C ALA A 25 6.60 -4.66 2.10
N ILE A 26 5.40 -5.17 1.85
CA ILE A 26 4.22 -4.95 2.71
C ILE A 26 4.52 -5.42 4.14
N ARG A 27 4.08 -4.64 5.11
CA ARG A 27 4.11 -4.98 6.53
C ARG A 27 2.69 -5.07 7.06
N PHE A 28 2.42 -6.16 7.77
CA PHE A 28 1.15 -6.39 8.44
C PHE A 28 1.30 -5.94 9.89
N GLU A 29 0.33 -5.16 10.34
CA GLU A 29 0.20 -4.76 11.75
C GLU A 29 -1.04 -5.44 12.33
N ASP A 30 -1.24 -5.30 13.64
CA ASP A 30 -2.37 -5.93 14.33
C ASP A 30 -3.73 -5.59 13.68
N GLY A 31 -4.58 -6.60 13.54
CA GLY A 31 -5.92 -6.48 12.95
C GLY A 31 -5.92 -6.60 11.43
N ASN A 32 -6.56 -5.64 10.75
CA ASN A 32 -6.70 -5.62 9.30
C ASN A 32 -5.92 -4.47 8.65
N MET A 33 -4.86 -4.00 9.30
CA MET A 33 -4.04 -2.89 8.80
C MET A 33 -2.75 -3.42 8.17
N CYS A 34 -2.33 -2.80 7.09
CA CYS A 34 -1.01 -3.01 6.52
C CYS A 34 -0.46 -1.71 5.97
N TYR A 35 0.85 -1.65 5.79
CA TYR A 35 1.49 -0.52 5.13
C TYR A 35 2.64 -0.94 4.24
N PHE A 36 2.95 -0.09 3.26
CA PHE A 36 4.17 -0.16 2.48
C PHE A 36 5.10 0.97 2.92
N PRO A 37 6.31 0.67 3.43
CA PRO A 37 7.33 1.69 3.57
C PRO A 37 7.75 2.18 2.17
N TRP A 38 8.01 3.46 2.02
CA TRP A 38 8.40 4.06 0.74
C TRP A 38 9.52 5.09 0.89
N THR A 39 10.30 5.24 -0.18
CA THR A 39 11.29 6.31 -0.36
C THR A 39 11.02 7.04 -1.68
N CYS A 40 10.83 8.36 -1.64
CA CYS A 40 10.67 9.18 -2.85
C CYS A 40 12.02 9.35 -3.56
N ARG A 41 12.12 8.86 -4.80
CA ARG A 41 13.35 8.97 -5.60
C ARG A 41 13.72 10.40 -5.99
N LYS A 42 12.76 11.33 -5.98
CA LYS A 42 12.98 12.74 -6.35
C LYS A 42 13.48 13.61 -5.20
N CYS A 43 12.78 13.58 -4.06
CA CYS A 43 13.10 14.46 -2.93
C CYS A 43 13.76 13.76 -1.75
N GLY A 44 13.92 12.43 -1.81
CA GLY A 44 14.55 11.62 -0.77
C GLY A 44 13.72 11.45 0.49
N MET A 45 12.48 11.95 0.53
CA MET A 45 11.60 11.75 1.68
C MET A 45 11.24 10.27 1.82
N GLU A 46 11.12 9.82 3.07
CA GLU A 46 10.71 8.47 3.42
C GLU A 46 9.41 8.53 4.23
N GLY A 47 8.63 7.46 4.19
CA GLY A 47 7.41 7.34 4.95
C GLY A 47 6.73 5.99 4.77
N GLU A 48 5.48 5.92 5.18
CA GLU A 48 4.65 4.72 5.12
C GLU A 48 3.33 5.05 4.44
N GLU A 49 2.85 4.16 3.59
CA GLU A 49 1.54 4.25 2.95
C GLU A 49 0.64 3.15 3.50
N TRP A 50 -0.43 3.54 4.20
CA TRP A 50 -1.26 2.66 5.02
C TRP A 50 -2.57 2.27 4.35
N TYR A 51 -2.98 1.02 4.54
CA TYR A 51 -4.17 0.41 3.96
C TYR A 51 -4.93 -0.44 4.98
N LYS A 52 -6.23 -0.61 4.73
CA LYS A 52 -7.10 -1.57 5.42
C LYS A 52 -7.39 -2.75 4.50
N LEU A 53 -7.16 -3.95 5.00
CA LEU A 53 -7.47 -5.20 4.33
C LEU A 53 -8.91 -5.61 4.67
N GLU A 54 -9.58 -6.17 3.66
CA GLU A 54 -10.90 -6.77 3.79
C GLU A 54 -10.82 -8.18 3.22
N PHE A 55 -11.23 -9.18 4.01
CA PHE A 55 -11.30 -10.55 3.53
C PHE A 55 -12.44 -10.69 2.53
N GLN A 56 -12.16 -11.24 1.35
CA GLN A 56 -13.12 -11.33 0.24
C GLN A 56 -13.47 -12.77 -0.16
N GLY A 57 -12.99 -13.79 0.57
CA GLY A 57 -13.21 -15.20 0.22
C GLY A 57 -11.94 -15.93 -0.19
N HIS A 58 -12.10 -17.15 -0.71
CA HIS A 58 -11.00 -17.99 -1.17
C HIS A 58 -11.21 -18.42 -2.62
N ASN A 59 -10.11 -18.48 -3.38
CA ASN A 59 -10.05 -19.15 -4.67
C ASN A 59 -9.22 -20.43 -4.50
N ILE A 60 -9.82 -21.60 -4.68
CA ILE A 60 -9.13 -22.89 -4.61
C ILE A 60 -9.06 -23.54 -5.99
N TYR A 61 -7.98 -24.29 -6.24
CA TYR A 61 -7.78 -25.05 -7.47
C TYR A 61 -7.88 -26.53 -7.18
N THR A 62 -8.68 -27.27 -7.95
CA THR A 62 -8.75 -28.73 -7.84
C THR A 62 -7.51 -29.38 -8.45
N GLU A 63 -7.34 -30.70 -8.23
CA GLU A 63 -6.24 -31.47 -8.84
C GLU A 63 -6.33 -31.48 -10.37
N GLU A 64 -7.55 -31.33 -10.92
CA GLU A 64 -7.85 -31.22 -12.35
C GLU A 64 -7.65 -29.80 -12.90
N GLY A 65 -7.30 -28.83 -12.05
CA GLY A 65 -7.05 -27.44 -12.44
C GLY A 65 -8.32 -26.58 -12.54
N GLU A 66 -9.45 -27.03 -12.00
CA GLU A 66 -10.69 -26.24 -11.94
C GLU A 66 -10.62 -25.19 -10.83
N LEU A 67 -11.12 -23.98 -11.10
CA LEU A 67 -11.22 -22.89 -10.12
C LEU A 67 -12.56 -22.94 -9.40
N ILE A 68 -12.53 -22.95 -8.06
CA ILE A 68 -13.71 -22.79 -7.20
C ILE A 68 -13.54 -21.51 -6.38
N GLU A 69 -14.49 -20.58 -6.53
CA GLU A 69 -14.60 -19.36 -5.72
C GLU A 69 -15.53 -19.62 -4.53
N LEU A 70 -15.07 -19.36 -3.30
CA LEU A 70 -15.78 -19.58 -2.03
C LEU A 70 -16.24 -18.27 -1.38
#